data_AF-A0AA38S869-F1
#
_entry.id   AF-A0AA38S869-F1
#
_cell.length_a   1.000
_cell.length_b   1.000
_cell.length_c   1.000
_cell.angle_alpha   90.00
_cell.angle_beta   90.00
_cell.angle_gamma   90.00
#
_symmetry.space_group_name_H-M   'P 1'
#
loop_
_entity.id
_entity.type
_entity.pdbx_description
1 polymer ?
#
loop_
_entity_poly.entity_id
_entity_poly.type
_entity_poly.pdbx_seq_one_letter_code
_entity_poly.pdbx_strand_id
1 'polypeptide(L)'
;MGALTTLAVALVALYTPLAAADGPASQPTITSVQYSGNGCPDDAKRTGGFSDPTFTYNRFAASLPGQNQTVNCEVHVQAAGASSGWQVALSNVNVNGHLVLDEGTSLDYYTTVFYSENAGTTTTAKRTISNTGPGKLDYPVTLHQTIKSPAWSKCTGGDGSPGILNVNSRSALRGDGHGYFEVFNQNWDFVWRRC
;
A
#
# COMPACT_ATOMS: atom_id res chain seq x y z
N MET A 1 -66.60 42.02 -16.56
CA MET A 1 -65.44 42.15 -15.66
C MET A 1 -64.85 40.76 -15.48
N GLY A 2 -63.81 40.43 -16.25
CA GLY A 2 -63.25 39.07 -16.35
C GLY A 2 -62.08 38.86 -15.38
N ALA A 3 -62.04 37.70 -14.73
CA ALA A 3 -60.97 37.32 -13.82
C ALA A 3 -59.88 36.54 -14.58
N LEU A 4 -58.66 37.10 -14.64
CA LEU A 4 -57.47 36.38 -15.07
C LEU A 4 -56.98 35.49 -13.92
N THR A 5 -56.85 34.18 -14.20
CA THR A 5 -56.27 33.21 -13.26
C THR A 5 -54.89 32.82 -13.80
N THR A 6 -53.84 33.25 -13.11
CA THR A 6 -52.44 32.97 -13.48
C THR A 6 -52.02 31.65 -12.83
N LEU A 7 -51.76 30.61 -13.62
CA LEU A 7 -51.11 29.38 -13.14
C LEU A 7 -49.60 29.61 -13.02
N ALA A 8 -49.08 29.52 -11.79
CA ALA A 8 -47.64 29.42 -11.54
C ALA A 8 -47.21 27.96 -11.58
N VAL A 9 -46.37 27.59 -12.55
CA VAL A 9 -45.72 26.26 -12.61
C VAL A 9 -44.41 26.36 -11.83
N ALA A 10 -44.31 25.65 -10.71
CA ALA A 10 -43.07 25.51 -9.97
C ALA A 10 -42.23 24.36 -10.57
N LEU A 11 -41.15 24.69 -11.28
CA LEU A 11 -40.11 23.72 -11.63
C LEU A 11 -39.28 23.41 -10.38
N VAL A 12 -39.45 22.20 -9.84
CA VAL A 12 -38.53 21.67 -8.83
C VAL A 12 -37.39 20.98 -9.57
N ALA A 13 -36.23 21.64 -9.66
CA ALA A 13 -35.01 21.03 -10.17
C ALA A 13 -34.45 20.06 -9.12
N LEU A 14 -34.56 18.76 -9.40
CA LEU A 14 -33.92 17.70 -8.62
C LEU A 14 -32.40 17.75 -8.84
N TYR A 15 -31.68 18.46 -7.97
CA TYR A 15 -30.23 18.32 -7.86
C TYR A 15 -29.92 17.01 -7.13
N THR A 16 -29.75 15.92 -7.87
CA THR A 16 -29.07 14.73 -7.34
C THR A 16 -27.57 15.03 -7.35
N PRO A 17 -26.88 15.11 -6.20
CA PRO A 17 -25.43 15.17 -6.22
C PRO A 17 -24.94 13.85 -6.84
N LEU A 18 -24.32 13.94 -8.03
CA LEU A 18 -23.49 12.84 -8.52
C LEU A 18 -22.38 12.67 -7.47
N ALA A 19 -22.43 11.59 -6.70
CA ALA A 19 -21.25 11.13 -5.99
C ALA A 19 -20.14 10.96 -7.04
N ALA A 20 -19.09 11.77 -6.93
CA ALA A 20 -17.88 11.55 -7.70
C ALA A 20 -17.40 10.14 -7.37
N ALA A 21 -17.26 9.28 -8.39
CA ALA A 21 -16.71 7.96 -8.17
C ALA A 21 -15.28 8.11 -7.61
N ASP A 22 -14.97 7.43 -6.50
CA ASP A 22 -13.65 7.40 -5.86
C ASP A 22 -12.60 6.62 -6.69
N GLY A 23 -12.87 6.36 -7.98
CA GLY A 23 -12.00 5.63 -8.89
C GLY A 23 -12.61 5.41 -10.29
N PRO A 24 -11.87 4.74 -11.18
CA PRO A 24 -12.33 4.42 -12.54
C PRO A 24 -13.57 3.52 -12.55
N ALA A 25 -14.38 3.65 -13.60
CA ALA A 25 -15.56 2.80 -13.81
C ALA A 25 -15.20 1.32 -13.94
N SER A 26 -14.05 1.02 -14.55
CA SER A 26 -13.41 -0.29 -14.54
C SER A 26 -12.12 -0.22 -13.74
N GLN A 27 -12.03 -1.03 -12.68
CA GLN A 27 -10.80 -1.23 -11.92
C GLN A 27 -9.86 -2.17 -12.68
N PRO A 28 -8.53 -1.98 -12.58
CA PRO A 28 -7.61 -2.90 -13.21
C PRO A 28 -7.61 -4.25 -12.48
N THR A 29 -7.26 -5.31 -13.20
CA THR A 29 -6.98 -6.63 -12.64
C THR A 29 -5.47 -6.82 -12.55
N ILE A 30 -4.98 -7.37 -11.43
CA ILE A 30 -3.58 -7.75 -11.29
C ILE A 30 -3.29 -8.92 -12.23
N THR A 31 -2.43 -8.70 -13.23
CA THR A 31 -2.09 -9.68 -14.26
C THR A 31 -0.84 -10.48 -13.93
N SER A 32 0.10 -9.88 -13.19
CA SER A 32 1.34 -10.53 -12.76
C SER A 32 1.84 -9.93 -11.46
N VAL A 33 2.47 -10.78 -10.64
CA VAL A 33 3.25 -10.38 -9.47
C VAL A 33 4.61 -11.06 -9.52
N GLN A 34 5.66 -10.29 -9.28
CA GLN A 34 7.02 -10.79 -9.13
C GLN A 34 7.57 -10.32 -7.79
N TYR A 35 8.52 -11.07 -7.25
CA TYR A 35 9.14 -10.81 -5.96
C TYR A 35 10.66 -10.74 -6.14
N SER A 36 11.32 -9.80 -5.47
CA SER A 36 12.78 -9.71 -5.45
C SER A 36 13.32 -9.16 -4.13
N GLY A 37 14.56 -9.47 -3.79
CA GLY A 37 15.19 -9.06 -2.53
C GLY A 37 15.61 -10.24 -1.68
N ASN A 38 16.51 -9.98 -0.73
CA ASN A 38 17.12 -11.03 0.10
C ASN A 38 16.20 -11.62 1.18
N GLY A 39 15.04 -10.99 1.41
CA GLY A 39 14.02 -11.42 2.36
C GLY A 39 12.74 -11.96 1.70
N CYS A 40 12.63 -11.95 0.37
CA CYS A 40 11.46 -12.54 -0.28
C CYS A 40 11.53 -14.07 -0.25
N PRO A 41 10.50 -14.76 0.24
CA PRO A 41 10.44 -16.21 0.14
C PRO A 41 9.93 -16.65 -1.23
N ASP A 42 10.39 -17.82 -1.68
CA ASP A 42 10.02 -18.41 -2.98
C ASP A 42 8.53 -18.80 -3.07
N ASP A 43 7.84 -18.89 -1.93
CA ASP A 43 6.46 -19.34 -1.81
C ASP A 43 5.47 -18.22 -1.42
N ALA A 44 5.87 -16.95 -1.58
CA ALA A 44 4.99 -15.81 -1.34
C ALA A 44 3.70 -15.92 -2.18
N LYS A 45 2.56 -15.61 -1.55
CA LYS A 45 1.23 -15.74 -2.18
C LYS A 45 0.50 -14.41 -2.22
N ARG A 46 -0.23 -14.17 -3.30
CA ARG A 46 -1.18 -13.05 -3.43
C ARG A 46 -2.62 -13.58 -3.37
N THR A 47 -3.46 -12.92 -2.58
CA THR A 47 -4.92 -13.05 -2.58
C THR A 47 -5.58 -11.67 -2.76
N GLY A 48 -6.91 -11.62 -2.87
CA GLY A 48 -7.67 -10.38 -3.07
C GLY A 48 -7.68 -9.86 -4.52
N GLY A 49 -8.36 -8.75 -4.72
CA GLY A 49 -8.40 -8.02 -5.99
C GLY A 49 -7.32 -6.95 -6.07
N PHE A 50 -7.45 -6.03 -7.03
CA PHE A 50 -6.58 -4.85 -7.10
C PHE A 50 -6.90 -3.82 -6.01
N SER A 51 -8.14 -3.77 -5.53
CA SER A 51 -8.57 -2.85 -4.46
C SER A 51 -8.02 -3.22 -3.08
N ASP A 52 -7.70 -4.49 -2.87
CA ASP A 52 -7.38 -5.09 -1.57
C ASP A 52 -6.34 -6.24 -1.68
N PRO A 53 -5.25 -6.09 -2.46
CA PRO A 53 -4.32 -7.18 -2.63
C PRO A 53 -3.64 -7.46 -1.29
N THR A 54 -3.56 -8.75 -0.98
CA THR A 54 -2.93 -9.22 0.25
C THR A 54 -1.81 -10.19 -0.12
N PHE A 55 -0.61 -9.85 0.32
CA PHE A 55 0.61 -10.62 0.12
C PHE A 55 0.94 -11.36 1.40
N THR A 56 1.02 -12.69 1.35
CA THR A 56 1.37 -13.55 2.47
C THR A 56 2.75 -14.13 2.25
N TYR A 57 3.57 -14.13 3.29
CA TYR A 57 4.96 -14.56 3.26
C TYR A 57 5.17 -15.67 4.28
N ASN A 58 6.01 -16.64 3.93
CA ASN A 58 6.56 -17.58 4.90
C ASN A 58 8.04 -17.22 5.10
N ARG A 59 8.46 -16.82 6.30
CA ARG A 59 9.87 -16.51 6.63
C ARG A 59 10.44 -15.23 6.01
N PHE A 60 9.63 -14.22 5.73
CA PHE A 60 10.17 -12.86 5.52
C PHE A 60 10.54 -12.26 6.88
N ALA A 61 11.76 -12.52 7.36
CA ALA A 61 12.18 -12.21 8.72
C ALA A 61 13.57 -11.57 8.83
N ALA A 62 13.69 -10.58 9.71
CA ALA A 62 14.94 -10.00 10.17
C ALA A 62 15.33 -10.58 11.53
N SER A 63 16.63 -10.73 11.78
CA SER A 63 17.17 -11.20 13.06
C SER A 63 18.44 -10.45 13.48
N LEU A 64 18.55 -10.15 14.77
CA LEU A 64 19.70 -9.51 15.41
C LEU A 64 20.09 -10.34 16.66
N PRO A 65 21.38 -10.63 16.89
CA PRO A 65 22.50 -10.47 15.97
C PRO A 65 22.44 -11.46 14.81
N GLY A 66 23.27 -11.25 13.78
CA GLY A 66 23.35 -12.15 12.64
C GLY A 66 23.58 -11.42 11.31
N GLN A 67 23.46 -12.14 10.20
CA GLN A 67 23.64 -11.56 8.86
C GLN A 67 22.35 -10.95 8.29
N ASN A 68 21.18 -11.34 8.83
CA ASN A 68 19.87 -10.91 8.37
C ASN A 68 19.28 -9.78 9.22
N GLN A 69 20.14 -8.88 9.74
CA GLN A 69 19.68 -7.72 10.51
C GLN A 69 18.90 -6.74 9.65
N THR A 70 19.21 -6.69 8.34
CA THR A 70 18.46 -5.95 7.34
C THR A 70 18.07 -6.90 6.21
N VAL A 71 16.77 -7.04 6.00
CA VAL A 71 16.21 -7.81 4.88
C VAL A 71 15.12 -6.99 4.19
N ASN A 72 14.96 -7.21 2.89
CA ASN A 72 13.90 -6.60 2.13
C ASN A 72 13.19 -7.59 1.22
N CYS A 73 11.91 -7.34 1.00
CA CYS A 73 11.14 -7.98 -0.04
C CYS A 73 10.40 -6.93 -0.86
N GLU A 74 10.72 -6.89 -2.14
CA GLU A 74 10.09 -6.03 -3.13
C GLU A 74 9.07 -6.80 -3.95
N VAL A 75 7.86 -6.25 -4.00
CA VAL A 75 6.75 -6.79 -4.77
C VAL A 75 6.53 -5.91 -5.99
N HIS A 76 6.61 -6.52 -7.17
CA HIS A 76 6.37 -5.87 -8.45
C HIS A 76 4.99 -6.29 -8.96
N VAL A 77 4.05 -5.36 -9.05
CA VAL A 77 2.67 -5.62 -9.46
C VAL A 77 2.41 -5.01 -10.83
N GLN A 78 2.01 -5.86 -11.77
CA GLN A 78 1.47 -5.43 -13.07
C GLN A 78 -0.04 -5.58 -13.07
N ALA A 79 -0.74 -4.60 -13.64
CA ALA A 79 -2.19 -4.62 -13.76
C ALA A 79 -2.66 -4.03 -15.09
N ALA A 80 -3.87 -4.41 -15.52
CA ALA A 80 -4.48 -3.96 -16.76
C ALA A 80 -6.01 -3.92 -16.68
N GLY A 81 -6.66 -3.22 -17.61
CA GLY A 81 -8.13 -3.14 -17.71
C GLY A 81 -8.77 -1.96 -16.96
N ALA A 82 -7.98 -0.98 -16.50
CA ALA A 82 -8.51 0.24 -15.90
C ALA A 82 -9.12 1.18 -16.97
N SER A 83 -10.15 1.93 -16.60
CA SER A 83 -10.67 3.00 -17.47
C SER A 83 -9.64 4.12 -17.67
N SER A 84 -9.61 4.70 -18.87
CA SER A 84 -8.71 5.82 -19.18
C SER A 84 -9.01 7.09 -18.38
N GLY A 85 -8.00 7.96 -18.23
CA GLY A 85 -8.13 9.25 -17.52
C GLY A 85 -8.08 9.12 -16.00
N TRP A 86 -7.32 8.14 -15.50
CA TRP A 86 -7.11 7.89 -14.08
C TRP A 86 -5.67 7.55 -13.76
N GLN A 87 -5.21 8.02 -12.59
CA GLN A 87 -3.99 7.59 -11.93
C GLN A 87 -4.34 6.92 -10.61
N VAL A 88 -3.50 5.98 -10.20
CA VAL A 88 -3.58 5.29 -8.91
C VAL A 88 -2.27 5.38 -8.16
N ALA A 89 -2.35 5.47 -6.84
CA ALA A 89 -1.19 5.43 -5.97
C ALA A 89 -1.49 4.57 -4.73
N LEU A 90 -0.46 3.92 -4.21
CA LEU A 90 -0.54 3.24 -2.91
C LEU A 90 -0.70 4.29 -1.81
N SER A 91 -1.73 4.15 -0.98
CA SER A 91 -2.01 5.06 0.13
C SER A 91 -1.65 4.48 1.48
N ASN A 92 -1.94 3.20 1.72
CA ASN A 92 -1.61 2.54 2.97
C ASN A 92 -1.05 1.13 2.75
N VAL A 93 -0.19 0.73 3.68
CA VAL A 93 0.26 -0.65 3.83
C VAL A 93 0.06 -1.04 5.29
N ASN A 94 -0.71 -2.11 5.48
CA ASN A 94 -0.95 -2.74 6.77
C ASN A 94 -0.12 -4.02 6.84
N VAL A 95 0.85 -4.07 7.75
CA VAL A 95 1.79 -5.20 7.89
C VAL A 95 1.46 -5.94 9.16
N ASN A 96 1.12 -7.22 9.07
CA ASN A 96 0.93 -8.09 10.22
C ASN A 96 2.14 -9.00 10.39
N GLY A 97 2.60 -9.13 11.62
CA GLY A 97 3.81 -9.88 11.93
C GLY A 97 3.96 -10.21 13.41
N HIS A 98 5.15 -10.64 13.78
CA HIS A 98 5.54 -10.88 15.16
C HIS A 98 6.87 -10.21 15.45
N LEU A 99 6.97 -9.58 16.62
CA LEU A 99 8.12 -8.77 17.02
C LEU A 99 8.66 -9.24 18.36
N VAL A 100 9.98 -9.47 18.38
CA VAL A 100 10.77 -9.66 19.60
C VAL A 100 11.86 -8.62 19.64
N LEU A 101 11.99 -7.87 20.73
CA LEU A 101 13.04 -6.87 20.93
C LEU A 101 13.53 -6.92 22.39
N ASP A 102 14.81 -7.21 22.59
CA ASP A 102 15.48 -7.01 23.88
C ASP A 102 15.60 -5.50 24.19
N GLU A 103 15.89 -5.18 25.44
CA GLU A 103 16.16 -3.81 25.88
C GLU A 103 17.26 -3.15 25.02
N GLY A 104 17.03 -1.91 24.61
CA GLY A 104 17.96 -1.14 23.78
C GLY A 104 17.92 -1.51 22.28
N THR A 105 17.09 -2.48 21.88
CA THR A 105 16.94 -2.84 20.46
C THR A 105 15.75 -2.14 19.80
N SER A 106 15.81 -2.01 18.48
CA SER A 106 14.75 -1.36 17.70
C SER A 106 14.56 -2.01 16.33
N LEU A 107 13.33 -1.90 15.83
CA LEU A 107 12.95 -2.18 14.45
C LEU A 107 12.68 -0.86 13.73
N ASP A 108 13.35 -0.66 12.60
CA ASP A 108 12.91 0.25 11.56
C ASP A 108 12.29 -0.54 10.40
N TYR A 109 11.06 -0.20 10.06
CA TYR A 109 10.33 -0.78 8.93
C TYR A 109 10.06 0.27 7.87
N TYR A 110 10.54 0.04 6.66
CA TYR A 110 10.42 0.95 5.52
C TYR A 110 9.51 0.35 4.45
N THR A 111 8.65 1.19 3.89
CA THR A 111 7.90 0.89 2.66
C THR A 111 8.27 1.94 1.64
N THR A 112 8.99 1.54 0.60
CA THR A 112 9.40 2.40 -0.51
C THR A 112 8.57 2.06 -1.75
N VAL A 113 7.98 3.07 -2.38
CA VAL A 113 7.01 2.90 -3.47
C VAL A 113 7.41 3.75 -4.67
N PHE A 114 7.36 3.15 -5.85
CA PHE A 114 7.53 3.85 -7.12
C PHE A 114 6.87 3.07 -8.28
N TYR A 115 6.59 3.76 -9.38
CA TYR A 115 6.20 3.12 -10.64
C TYR A 115 7.41 2.99 -11.55
N SER A 116 7.59 1.87 -12.24
CA SER A 116 8.76 1.64 -13.12
C SER A 116 8.87 2.70 -14.22
N GLU A 117 7.74 3.18 -14.74
CA GLU A 117 7.67 4.22 -15.77
C GLU A 117 8.15 5.59 -15.29
N ASN A 118 8.22 5.80 -13.97
CA ASN A 118 8.71 7.02 -13.36
C ASN A 118 9.44 6.71 -12.06
N ALA A 119 10.47 5.84 -12.14
CA ALA A 119 11.22 5.39 -10.98
C ALA A 119 11.92 6.54 -10.22
N GLY A 120 12.17 7.67 -10.89
CA GLY A 120 12.69 8.89 -10.26
C GLY A 120 11.72 9.51 -9.24
N THR A 121 10.43 9.22 -9.33
CA THR A 121 9.41 9.68 -8.37
C THR A 121 9.15 8.57 -7.34
N THR A 122 10.03 8.50 -6.35
CA THR A 122 9.96 7.52 -5.25
C THR A 122 9.43 8.17 -3.97
N THR A 123 8.61 7.44 -3.22
CA THR A 123 8.17 7.82 -1.87
C THR A 123 8.54 6.75 -0.86
N THR A 124 8.79 7.12 0.39
CA THR A 124 9.14 6.16 1.44
C THR A 124 8.42 6.52 2.74
N ALA A 125 7.69 5.56 3.28
CA ALA A 125 7.18 5.58 4.63
C ALA A 125 8.11 4.81 5.57
N LYS A 126 8.25 5.29 6.80
CA LYS A 126 9.05 4.65 7.84
C LYS A 126 8.22 4.51 9.12
N ARG A 127 8.30 3.35 9.76
CA ARG A 127 7.86 3.14 11.14
C ARG A 127 9.04 2.67 11.98
N THR A 128 9.12 3.15 13.21
CA THR A 128 10.11 2.71 14.20
C THR A 128 9.39 2.17 15.42
N ILE A 129 9.86 1.03 15.93
CA ILE A 129 9.50 0.50 17.25
C ILE A 129 10.81 0.31 18.00
N SER A 130 10.93 0.92 19.17
CA SER A 130 12.12 0.80 20.01
C SER A 130 11.73 0.25 21.37
N ASN A 131 12.52 -0.68 21.89
CA ASN A 131 12.41 -1.11 23.27
C ASN A 131 13.35 -0.29 24.15
N THR A 132 12.82 0.77 24.77
CA THR A 132 13.57 1.64 25.69
C THR A 132 13.33 1.31 27.15
N GLY A 133 12.53 0.29 27.45
CA GLY A 133 12.17 -0.11 28.81
C GLY A 133 12.93 -1.36 29.24
N PRO A 134 12.92 -1.65 30.56
CA PRO A 134 13.51 -2.88 31.06
C PRO A 134 12.70 -4.09 30.57
N GLY A 135 13.40 -5.13 30.13
CA GLY A 135 12.79 -6.40 29.71
C GLY A 135 12.58 -6.54 28.20
N LYS A 136 12.00 -7.67 27.81
CA LYS A 136 11.83 -8.08 26.41
C LYS A 136 10.42 -7.76 25.92
N LEU A 137 10.32 -7.11 24.75
CA LEU A 137 9.07 -7.04 23.99
C LEU A 137 8.93 -8.32 23.17
N ASP A 138 7.77 -8.96 23.22
CA ASP A 138 7.48 -10.21 22.52
C ASP A 138 5.96 -10.29 22.26
N TYR A 139 5.53 -9.87 21.07
CA TYR A 139 4.09 -9.78 20.76
C TYR A 139 3.78 -9.78 19.25
N PRO A 140 2.56 -10.21 18.85
CA PRO A 140 2.05 -9.99 17.50
C PRO A 140 1.87 -8.49 17.23
N VAL A 141 2.37 -8.00 16.10
CA VAL A 141 2.35 -6.56 15.78
C VAL A 141 1.63 -6.30 14.46
N THR A 142 0.89 -5.19 14.42
CA THR A 142 0.38 -4.61 13.18
C THR A 142 1.01 -3.24 12.95
N LEU A 143 1.77 -3.10 11.87
CA LEU A 143 2.35 -1.81 11.45
C LEU A 143 1.44 -1.19 10.40
N HIS A 144 0.87 -0.03 10.73
CA HIS A 144 0.11 0.79 9.78
C HIS A 144 1.04 1.86 9.20
N GLN A 145 1.21 1.86 7.87
CA GLN A 145 2.00 2.86 7.16
C GLN A 145 1.16 3.62 6.15
N THR A 146 0.97 4.91 6.41
CA THR A 146 0.34 5.83 5.46
C THR A 146 1.41 6.50 4.59
N ILE A 147 1.23 6.40 3.27
CA ILE A 147 2.07 7.06 2.27
C ILE A 147 1.60 8.51 2.13
N LYS A 148 2.26 9.42 2.85
CA LYS A 148 1.86 10.85 2.91
C LYS A 148 1.99 11.59 1.58
N SER A 149 2.95 11.18 0.76
CA SER A 149 3.17 11.73 -0.58
C SER A 149 3.12 10.57 -1.58
N PRO A 150 1.92 10.18 -2.06
CA PRO A 150 1.76 9.02 -2.92
C PRO A 150 2.50 9.20 -4.25
N ALA A 151 3.24 8.16 -4.67
CA ALA A 151 3.80 8.07 -6.01
C ALA A 151 2.69 7.65 -6.97
N TRP A 152 2.33 8.53 -7.90
CA TRP A 152 1.23 8.30 -8.83
C TRP A 152 1.69 7.51 -10.06
N SER A 153 0.83 6.60 -10.51
CA SER A 153 0.97 5.86 -11.76
C SER A 153 1.07 6.77 -12.98
N LYS A 154 1.40 6.23 -14.16
CA LYS A 154 1.11 6.95 -15.41
C LYS A 154 -0.40 7.17 -15.54
N CYS A 155 -0.82 8.16 -16.33
CA CYS A 155 -2.22 8.31 -16.67
C CYS A 155 -2.67 7.09 -17.50
N THR A 156 -3.68 6.38 -17.01
CA THR A 156 -4.19 5.18 -17.69
C THR A 156 -4.73 5.58 -19.07
N GLY A 157 -4.22 4.93 -20.12
CA GLY A 157 -4.57 5.19 -21.52
C GLY A 157 -5.50 4.12 -22.10
N GLY A 158 -5.48 3.97 -23.43
CA GLY A 158 -6.24 2.94 -24.13
C GLY A 158 -5.73 1.51 -23.89
N ASP A 159 -4.50 1.36 -23.36
CA ASP A 159 -3.92 0.09 -22.94
C ASP A 159 -4.50 -0.41 -21.60
N GLY A 160 -5.25 0.44 -20.88
CA GLY A 160 -5.84 0.14 -19.58
C GLY A 160 -4.83 -0.14 -18.47
N SER A 161 -3.54 0.17 -18.68
CA SER A 161 -2.49 -0.12 -17.71
C SER A 161 -2.11 1.11 -16.87
N PRO A 162 -2.09 1.01 -15.54
CA PRO A 162 -1.48 2.03 -14.69
C PRO A 162 0.06 1.95 -14.69
N GLY A 163 0.64 0.90 -15.29
CA GLY A 163 2.06 0.62 -15.25
C GLY A 163 2.47 -0.39 -14.18
N ILE A 164 3.77 -0.50 -13.91
CA ILE A 164 4.32 -1.47 -12.95
C ILE A 164 4.55 -0.78 -11.61
N LEU A 165 3.78 -1.17 -10.61
CA LEU A 165 3.95 -0.69 -9.23
C LEU A 165 5.01 -1.54 -8.53
N ASN A 166 5.99 -0.88 -7.90
CA ASN A 166 7.04 -1.51 -7.11
C ASN A 166 6.90 -1.06 -5.66
N VAL A 167 6.80 -2.03 -4.74
CA VAL A 167 6.69 -1.79 -3.31
C VAL A 167 7.78 -2.58 -2.59
N ASN A 168 8.82 -1.89 -2.14
CA ASN A 168 9.91 -2.49 -1.38
C ASN A 168 9.67 -2.36 0.11
N SER A 169 9.42 -3.49 0.76
CA SER A 169 9.31 -3.60 2.21
C SER A 169 10.65 -3.98 2.80
N ARG A 170 11.20 -3.17 3.71
CA ARG A 170 12.50 -3.43 4.34
C ARG A 170 12.42 -3.36 5.85
N SER A 171 12.84 -4.44 6.50
CA SER A 171 13.02 -4.54 7.95
C SER A 171 14.49 -4.33 8.28
N ALA A 172 14.78 -3.47 9.25
CA ALA A 172 16.13 -3.24 9.76
C ALA A 172 16.10 -3.23 11.30
N LEU A 173 16.73 -4.23 11.92
CA LEU A 173 16.93 -4.31 13.36
C LEU A 173 18.24 -3.61 13.75
N ARG A 174 18.25 -2.95 14.91
CA ARG A 174 19.42 -2.24 15.46
C ARG A 174 19.50 -2.39 16.97
N GLY A 175 20.71 -2.22 17.51
CA GLY A 175 21.03 -2.32 18.94
C GLY A 175 22.04 -3.44 19.20
N ASP A 176 22.33 -3.68 20.48
CA ASP A 176 23.34 -4.67 20.92
C ASP A 176 22.72 -5.96 21.50
N GLY A 177 21.39 -5.99 21.70
CA GLY A 177 20.64 -7.15 22.20
C GLY A 177 20.07 -8.04 21.08
N HIS A 178 19.22 -9.00 21.45
CA HIS A 178 18.49 -9.80 20.48
C HIS A 178 17.28 -9.07 19.91
N GLY A 179 17.01 -9.28 18.63
CA GLY A 179 15.82 -8.81 17.96
C GLY A 179 15.36 -9.80 16.90
N TYR A 180 14.06 -9.93 16.73
CA TYR A 180 13.45 -10.71 15.67
C TYR A 180 12.19 -10.02 15.18
N PHE A 181 12.02 -9.95 13.86
CA PHE A 181 10.79 -9.45 13.29
C PHE A 181 10.46 -10.24 12.03
N GLU A 182 9.30 -10.88 12.04
CA GLU A 182 8.76 -11.61 10.89
C GLU A 182 7.50 -10.95 10.39
N VAL A 183 7.41 -10.77 9.08
CA VAL A 183 6.21 -10.32 8.38
C VAL A 183 5.44 -11.56 7.92
N PHE A 184 4.19 -11.69 8.38
CA PHE A 184 3.29 -12.76 7.94
C PHE A 184 2.53 -12.36 6.69
N ASN A 185 1.96 -11.15 6.68
CA ASN A 185 1.24 -10.63 5.53
C ASN A 185 1.25 -9.12 5.47
N GLN A 186 0.94 -8.61 4.28
CA GLN A 186 0.74 -7.21 3.99
C GLN A 186 -0.53 -7.03 3.17
N ASN A 187 -1.36 -6.07 3.57
CA ASN A 187 -2.52 -5.64 2.81
C ASN A 187 -2.34 -4.18 2.39
N TRP A 188 -2.74 -3.86 1.16
CA TRP A 188 -2.50 -2.58 0.53
C TRP A 188 -3.81 -1.89 0.19
N ASP A 189 -3.84 -0.58 0.44
CA ASP A 189 -4.92 0.30 0.04
C ASP A 189 -4.43 1.29 -1.03
N PHE A 190 -5.36 1.68 -1.90
CA PHE A 190 -5.07 2.59 -3.01
C PHE A 190 -5.97 3.82 -2.99
N VAL A 191 -5.43 4.90 -3.54
CA VAL A 191 -6.18 6.13 -3.85
C VAL A 191 -6.10 6.42 -5.34
N TRP A 192 -7.19 7.00 -5.85
CA TRP A 192 -7.34 7.33 -7.27
C TRP A 192 -7.47 8.84 -7.46
N ARG A 193 -7.03 9.32 -8.62
CA ARG A 193 -7.32 10.68 -9.08
C ARG A 193 -7.46 10.75 -10.58
N ARG A 194 -8.11 11.81 -11.06
CA ARG A 194 -8.19 12.14 -12.47
C ARG A 194 -6.86 12.67 -13.01
N CYS A 195 -6.62 12.31 -14.26
CA CYS A 195 -5.68 12.87 -15.22
C CYS A 195 -6.43 12.92 -16.57
#